data_AF-A0A137NTG9-F1
#
_entry.id   AF-A0A137NTG9-F1
#
_cell.length_a   1.000
_cell.length_b   1.000
_cell.length_c   1.000
_cell.angle_alpha   90.00
_cell.angle_beta   90.00
_cell.angle_gamma   90.00
#
_symmetry.space_group_name_H-M   'P 1'
#
loop_
_entity.id
_entity.type
_entity.pdbx_description
1 polymer ?
#
loop_
_entity_poly.entity_id
_entity_poly.type
_entity_poly.pdbx_seq_one_letter_code
_entity_poly.pdbx_strand_id
1 'polypeptide(L)' 'RKRLTPQQLQVLNYVFSQNPFPSIEERLYLSERLWISARSIQIWFQNKRQIVKSNTR' A
#
# COMPACT_ATOMS: atom_id res chain seq x y z
N ARG A 1 15.24 6.76 1.35
CA ARG A 1 13.86 6.23 1.15
C ARG A 1 13.27 6.88 -0.10
N LYS A 2 12.89 6.12 -1.13
CA LYS A 2 12.15 6.69 -2.27
C LYS A 2 10.74 7.06 -1.80
N ARG A 3 10.29 8.28 -2.07
CA ARG A 3 8.91 8.71 -1.83
C ARG A 3 8.05 8.18 -2.97
N LEU A 4 6.88 7.64 -2.63
CA LEU A 4 5.87 7.25 -3.61
C LEU A 4 5.29 8.50 -4.27
N THR A 5 5.00 8.44 -5.57
CA THR A 5 4.36 9.55 -6.27
C THR A 5 2.90 9.70 -5.82
N PRO A 6 2.28 10.88 -6.00
CA PRO A 6 0.86 11.07 -5.68
C PRO A 6 -0.04 10.05 -6.38
N GLN A 7 0.25 9.73 -7.65
CA GLN A 7 -0.49 8.74 -8.44
C GLN A 7 -0.38 7.33 -7.83
N GLN A 8 0.83 6.92 -7.43
CA GLN A 8 1.03 5.64 -6.75
C GLN A 8 0.27 5.58 -5.42
N LEU A 9 0.29 6.68 -4.65
CA LEU A 9 -0.46 6.76 -3.39
C LEU A 9 -1.98 6.69 -3.61
N GLN A 10 -2.52 7.31 -4.66
CA GLN A 10 -3.94 7.23 -4.97
C GLN A 10 -4.38 5.78 -5.22
N VAL A 11 -3.64 5.03 -6.02
CA VAL A 11 -3.95 3.61 -6.28
C VAL A 11 -3.84 2.78 -4.99
N LEU A 12 -2.77 2.97 -4.21
CA LEU A 12 -2.60 2.23 -2.95
C LEU A 12 -3.69 2.55 -1.92
N ASN A 13 -4.13 3.81 -1.82
CA ASN A 13 -5.25 4.19 -0.94
C ASN A 13 -6.58 3.60 -1.42
N TYR A 14 -6.83 3.57 -2.73
CA TYR A 14 -8.01 2.92 -3.30
C TYR A 14 -8.03 1.42 -2.99
N VAL A 15 -6.92 0.72 -3.21
CA VAL A 15 -6.84 -0.70 -2.85
C VAL A 15 -7.01 -0.89 -1.35
N PHE A 16 -6.40 -0.04 -0.53
CA PHE A 16 -6.53 -0.13 0.94
C PHE A 16 -7.98 0.02 1.41
N SER A 17 -8.81 0.85 0.75
CA SER A 17 -10.22 0.99 1.13
C SER A 17 -11.04 -0.26 0.82
N GLN A 18 -10.63 -1.06 -0.16
CA GLN A 18 -11.30 -2.31 -0.55
C GLN A 18 -10.73 -3.52 0.21
N ASN A 19 -9.41 -3.59 0.32
CA ASN A 19 -8.67 -4.66 0.95
C ASN A 19 -7.44 -4.11 1.71
N PRO A 20 -7.55 -3.90 3.04
CA PRO A 20 -6.43 -3.47 3.88
C PRO A 20 -5.32 -4.51 4.05
N PHE A 21 -5.56 -5.77 3.64
CA PHE A 21 -4.67 -6.92 3.81
C PHE A 21 -4.43 -7.63 2.47
N PRO A 22 -3.78 -6.97 1.49
CA PRO A 22 -3.55 -7.56 0.18
C PRO A 22 -2.67 -8.82 0.28
N SER A 23 -3.04 -9.85 -0.46
CA SER A 23 -2.33 -11.11 -0.61
C SER A 23 -0.96 -10.93 -1.28
N ILE A 24 -0.16 -11.99 -1.38
CA ILE A 24 1.11 -11.94 -2.11
C ILE A 24 0.86 -11.62 -3.59
N GLU A 25 -0.12 -12.26 -4.20
CA GLU A 25 -0.49 -12.09 -5.61
C GLU A 25 -0.95 -10.67 -5.89
N GLU A 26 -1.81 -10.09 -5.04
CA GLU A 26 -2.26 -8.70 -5.18
C GLU A 26 -1.09 -7.72 -5.08
N ARG A 27 -0.13 -7.97 -4.17
CA ARG A 27 1.07 -7.13 -4.04
C ARG A 27 1.99 -7.25 -5.27
N LEU A 28 2.12 -8.44 -5.86
CA LEU A 28 2.89 -8.64 -7.10
C LEU A 28 2.23 -7.92 -8.28
N TYR A 29 0.91 -8.05 -8.44
CA TYR A 29 0.15 -7.33 -9.46
C TYR A 29 0.31 -5.80 -9.34
N LEU A 30 0.20 -5.26 -8.12
CA LEU A 30 0.43 -3.84 -7.87
C LEU A 30 1.88 -3.42 -8.11
N SER A 31 2.83 -4.33 -7.89
CA SER A 31 4.25 -4.06 -8.10
C SER A 31 4.57 -3.79 -9.56
N GLU A 32 3.99 -4.60 -10.45
CA GLU A 32 4.13 -4.47 -11.90
C GLU A 32 3.42 -3.20 -12.39
N ARG A 33 2.19 -2.95 -11.92
CA ARG A 33 1.39 -1.80 -12.35
C ARG A 33 1.97 -0.45 -11.89
N LEU A 34 2.51 -0.39 -10.68
CA LEU A 34 2.99 0.85 -10.08
C LEU A 34 4.50 1.06 -10.20
N TRP A 35 5.23 0.07 -10.71
CA TRP A 35 6.70 0.05 -10.79
C TRP A 35 7.36 0.24 -9.42
N ILE A 36 6.80 -0.43 -8.40
CA ILE A 36 7.27 -0.40 -7.01
C ILE A 36 7.48 -1.84 -6.55
N SER A 37 8.51 -2.15 -5.77
CA SER A 37 8.66 -3.50 -5.23
C SER A 37 7.48 -3.94 -4.34
N ALA A 38 7.08 -5.22 -4.43
CA ALA A 38 6.05 -5.79 -3.56
C ALA A 38 6.37 -5.62 -2.06
N ARG A 39 7.66 -5.58 -1.70
CA ARG A 39 8.12 -5.29 -0.33
C ARG A 39 7.82 -3.84 0.10
N SER A 40 8.05 -2.86 -0.77
CA SER A 40 7.69 -1.47 -0.49
C SER A 40 6.17 -1.30 -0.35
N ILE A 41 5.38 -2.01 -1.16
CA ILE A 41 3.92 -2.05 -1.03
C ILE A 41 3.53 -2.67 0.32
N GLN A 42 4.09 -3.82 0.70
CA GLN A 42 3.86 -4.45 2.00
C GLN A 42 4.12 -3.49 3.17
N ILE A 43 5.26 -2.80 3.17
CA ILE A 43 5.63 -1.82 4.20
C ILE A 43 4.63 -0.65 4.22
N TRP A 44 4.20 -0.16 3.06
CA TRP A 44 3.21 0.91 2.97
C TRP A 44 1.88 0.49 3.61
N PHE A 45 1.38 -0.70 3.31
CA PHE A 45 0.13 -1.23 3.89
C PHE A 45 0.27 -1.44 5.41
N GLN A 46 1.41 -1.95 5.88
CA GLN A 46 1.69 -2.07 7.31
C GLN A 46 1.65 -0.71 8.02
N ASN A 47 2.37 0.27 7.50
CA ASN A 47 2.41 1.62 8.05
C ASN A 47 1.02 2.29 8.03
N LYS A 48 0.27 2.14 6.94
CA LYS A 48 -1.08 2.69 6.80
C LYS A 48 -2.02 2.13 7.86
N ARG A 49 -1.97 0.82 8.14
CA ARG A 49 -2.75 0.19 9.23
C ARG A 49 -2.37 0.71 10.61
N GLN A 50 -1.08 0.94 10.88
CA GLN A 50 -0.65 1.51 12.17
C GLN A 50 -1.22 2.92 12.36
N ILE A 51 -1.20 3.75 11.32
CA ILE A 51 -1.75 5.12 11.35
C ILE A 51 -3.27 5.10 11.59
N VAL A 52 -4.01 4.24 10.89
CA VAL A 52 -5.47 4.12 11.10
C VAL A 52 -5.78 3.66 12.52
N LYS A 53 -5.02 2.68 13.03
CA LYS A 53 -5.16 2.19 14.40
C LYS A 53 -4.84 3.27 15.44
N SER A 54 -3.81 4.09 15.22
CA SER A 54 -3.47 5.18 16.14
C SER A 54 -4.50 6.30 16.12
N ASN A 55 -5.14 6.56 14.98
CA ASN A 55 -6.17 7.60 14.86
C ASN A 55 -7.54 7.19 15.42
N THR A 56 -7.70 5.92 15.82
CA THR A 56 -8.92 5.38 16.43
C THR A 56 -8.78 5.25 17.97
N ARG A 57 -7.64 5.68 18.54
CA ARG A 57 -7.41 5.73 19.99
C ARG A 57 -7.47 7.17 20.46
#